data_AF-A0AAU5XXU0-F1
#
_entry.id   AF-A0AAU5XXU0-F1
#
_cell.length_a   1.000
_cell.length_b   1.000
_cell.length_c   1.000
_cell.angle_alpha   90.00
_cell.angle_beta   90.00
_cell.angle_gamma   90.00
#
_symmetry.space_group_name_H-M   'P 1'
#
loop_
_entity.id
_entity.type
_entity.pdbx_description
1 polymer ?
#
loop_
_entity_poly.entity_id
_entity_poly.type
_entity_poly.pdbx_seq_one_letter_code
_entity_poly.pdbx_strand_id
1 'polypeptide(L)'
;MFSPGRLRAYRDLYGYTRVALAARVGISADTLTAYEQGADTPDTATLTTLAAALNVDAHAFTGPSGADDSWEYWGLLCAAMPPMTEDQIATVATVLRRIDKHHHPADDPAAEPPRAA
;
A
#
# COMPACT_ATOMS: atom_id res chain seq x y z
N MET A 1 18.41 -2.95 -1.51
CA MET A 1 18.24 -1.47 -1.47
C MET A 1 16.94 -1.19 -0.73
N PHE A 2 16.78 -0.02 -0.07
CA PHE A 2 15.46 0.36 0.47
C PHE A 2 14.42 0.38 -0.66
N SER A 3 13.20 -0.07 -0.36
CA SER A 3 12.08 -0.09 -1.30
C SER A 3 10.89 0.66 -0.70
N PRO A 4 10.53 1.82 -1.28
CA PRO A 4 9.33 2.58 -0.93
C PRO A 4 8.05 1.74 -1.02
N GLY A 5 7.89 0.98 -2.11
CA GLY A 5 6.72 0.13 -2.35
C GLY A 5 6.49 -0.91 -1.23
N ARG A 6 7.56 -1.51 -0.70
CA ARG A 6 7.47 -2.49 0.39
C ARG A 6 7.06 -1.86 1.72
N LEU A 7 7.61 -0.68 2.06
CA LEU A 7 7.19 0.05 3.26
C LEU A 7 5.68 0.38 3.20
N ARG A 8 5.23 0.89 2.05
CA ARG A 8 3.81 1.18 1.81
C ARG A 8 2.94 -0.07 1.95
N ALA A 9 3.36 -1.19 1.37
CA ALA A 9 2.62 -2.46 1.42
C ALA A 9 2.42 -2.93 2.86
N TYR A 10 3.48 -2.95 3.68
CA TYR A 10 3.36 -3.31 5.10
C TYR A 10 2.48 -2.32 5.87
N ARG A 11 2.60 -1.01 5.62
CA ARG A 11 1.70 -0.04 6.26
C ARG A 11 0.22 -0.36 5.95
N ASP A 12 -0.11 -0.63 4.69
CA ASP A 12 -1.47 -0.95 4.26
C ASP A 12 -1.95 -2.31 4.81
N LEU A 13 -1.10 -3.35 4.79
CA LEU A 13 -1.39 -4.68 5.34
C LEU A 13 -1.74 -4.65 6.84
N TYR A 14 -1.04 -3.80 7.60
CA TYR A 14 -1.30 -3.62 9.04
C TYR A 14 -2.35 -2.53 9.34
N GLY A 15 -2.99 -1.96 8.30
CA GLY A 15 -4.12 -1.04 8.46
C GLY A 15 -3.77 0.34 9.01
N TYR A 16 -2.51 0.78 8.91
CA TYR A 16 -2.11 2.09 9.40
C TYR A 16 -2.34 3.19 8.36
N THR A 17 -2.88 4.32 8.80
CA THR A 17 -2.73 5.58 8.04
C THR A 17 -1.30 6.08 8.15
N ARG A 18 -0.86 6.94 7.22
CA ARG A 18 0.46 7.58 7.31
C ARG A 18 0.65 8.35 8.61
N VAL A 19 -0.35 9.14 9.00
CA VAL A 19 -0.31 9.92 10.25
C VAL A 19 -0.17 8.99 11.47
N ALA A 20 -0.93 7.89 11.50
CA ALA A 20 -0.87 6.94 12.62
C ALA A 20 0.49 6.24 12.72
N LEU A 21 1.05 5.77 11.60
CA LEU A 21 2.37 5.13 11.61
C LEU A 21 3.47 6.13 11.95
N ALA A 22 3.45 7.32 11.35
CA ALA A 22 4.45 8.37 11.60
C ALA A 22 4.48 8.77 13.08
N ALA A 23 3.32 8.99 13.69
CA ALA A 23 3.20 9.30 15.12
C ALA A 23 3.74 8.16 16.00
N ARG A 24 3.48 6.89 15.63
CA ARG A 24 3.99 5.72 16.36
C ARG A 24 5.52 5.60 16.30
N VAL A 25 6.12 5.99 15.18
CA VAL A 25 7.57 5.92 14.94
C VAL A 25 8.30 7.16 15.49
N GLY A 26 7.58 8.26 15.69
CA GLY A 26 8.16 9.53 16.14
C GLY A 26 8.71 10.40 15.00
N ILE A 27 8.15 10.27 13.79
CA ILE A 27 8.50 11.08 12.61
C ILE A 27 7.28 11.88 12.12
N SER A 28 7.50 12.83 11.21
CA SER A 28 6.39 13.57 10.60
C SER A 28 5.68 12.73 9.52
N ALA A 29 4.40 13.02 9.27
CA ALA A 29 3.65 12.38 8.19
C ALA A 29 4.23 12.71 6.80
N ASP A 30 4.81 13.90 6.63
CA ASP A 30 5.47 14.31 5.40
C ASP A 30 6.76 13.51 5.16
N THR A 31 7.54 13.28 6.22
CA THR A 31 8.73 12.41 6.18
C THR A 31 8.34 10.99 5.76
N LEU A 32 7.30 10.41 6.35
CA LEU A 32 6.82 9.08 5.95
C LEU A 32 6.33 9.07 4.49
N THR A 33 5.68 10.15 4.04
CA THR A 33 5.22 10.30 2.65
C THR A 33 6.40 10.35 1.69
N ALA A 34 7.45 11.10 2.02
CA ALA A 34 8.67 11.17 1.21
C ALA A 34 9.36 9.80 1.09
N TYR A 35 9.40 9.02 2.18
CA TYR A 35 9.91 7.64 2.15
C TYR A 35 9.09 6.72 1.25
N GLU A 36 7.76 6.78 1.32
CA GLU A 36 6.87 5.94 0.49
C GLU A 36 6.84 6.34 -0.99
N GLN A 37 7.27 7.56 -1.32
CA GLN A 37 7.39 8.04 -2.69
C GLN A 37 8.82 7.88 -3.24
N GLY A 38 9.77 7.41 -2.44
CA GLY A 38 11.18 7.32 -2.81
C GLY A 38 11.87 8.67 -2.95
N ALA A 39 11.25 9.75 -2.48
CA ALA A 39 11.84 11.09 -2.48
C ALA A 39 12.93 11.26 -1.40
N ASP A 40 12.90 10.41 -0.37
CA ASP A 40 13.92 10.34 0.68
C ASP A 40 14.12 8.89 1.12
N THR A 41 15.24 8.58 1.77
CA THR A 41 15.57 7.25 2.29
C THR A 41 15.78 7.30 3.80
N PRO A 42 15.07 6.47 4.59
CA PRO A 42 15.27 6.39 6.03
C PRO A 42 16.67 5.86 6.37
N ASP A 43 17.25 6.38 7.44
CA ASP A 43 18.49 5.81 8.00
C ASP A 43 18.22 4.46 8.71
N THR A 44 19.29 3.78 9.10
CA THR A 44 19.21 2.46 9.74
C THR A 44 18.42 2.49 11.05
N ALA A 45 18.53 3.58 11.83
CA ALA A 45 17.80 3.73 13.08
C ALA A 45 16.29 3.84 12.80
N THR A 46 15.90 4.70 11.86
CA THR A 46 14.51 4.92 11.45
C THR A 46 13.91 3.66 10.84
N LEU A 47 14.65 2.92 10.01
CA LEU A 47 14.24 1.62 9.49
C LEU A 47 13.94 0.61 10.59
N THR A 48 14.78 0.58 11.63
CA THR A 48 14.59 -0.31 12.79
C THR A 48 13.32 0.05 13.55
N THR A 49 13.05 1.34 13.75
CA THR A 49 11.85 1.83 14.44
C THR A 49 10.58 1.56 13.61
N LEU A 50 10.63 1.74 12.29
CA LEU A 50 9.55 1.37 11.36
C LEU A 50 9.26 -0.13 11.42
N ALA A 51 10.31 -0.96 11.42
CA ALA A 51 10.19 -2.41 11.46
C ALA A 51 9.53 -2.87 12.77
N ALA A 52 9.98 -2.32 13.90
CA ALA A 52 9.38 -2.58 15.20
C ALA A 52 7.91 -2.11 15.28
N ALA A 53 7.58 -0.95 14.70
CA ALA A 53 6.21 -0.43 14.69
C ALA A 53 5.25 -1.31 13.86
N LEU A 54 5.75 -1.94 12.80
CA LEU A 54 5.02 -2.83 11.90
C LEU A 54 5.17 -4.32 12.25
N ASN A 55 5.91 -4.66 13.32
CA ASN A 55 6.18 -6.04 13.75
C ASN A 55 6.78 -6.92 12.62
N VAL A 56 7.74 -6.37 11.88
CA VAL A 56 8.49 -7.04 10.82
C VAL A 56 10.00 -6.86 11.04
N ASP A 57 10.82 -7.59 10.29
CA ASP A 57 12.27 -7.36 10.24
C ASP A 57 12.61 -6.16 9.33
N ALA A 58 13.69 -5.42 9.61
CA ALA A 58 14.08 -4.28 8.78
C ALA A 58 14.40 -4.65 7.32
N HIS A 59 14.86 -5.90 7.06
CA HIS A 59 15.05 -6.43 5.72
C HIS A 59 13.73 -6.47 4.93
N ALA A 60 12.57 -6.50 5.62
CA ALA A 60 11.27 -6.49 4.97
C ALA A 60 11.04 -5.25 4.10
N PHE A 61 11.74 -4.13 4.35
CA PHE A 61 11.66 -2.92 3.53
C PHE A 61 12.71 -2.84 2.42
N THR A 62 13.37 -3.95 2.10
CA THR A 62 14.42 -3.99 1.09
C THR A 62 14.06 -4.90 -0.08
N GLY A 63 14.42 -4.47 -1.29
CA GLY A 63 14.17 -5.20 -2.53
C GLY A 63 15.36 -5.18 -3.49
N PRO A 64 15.22 -5.86 -4.65
CA PRO A 64 16.20 -5.82 -5.73
C PRO A 64 16.36 -4.39 -6.27
N SER A 65 17.57 -4.05 -6.73
CA SER A 65 17.82 -2.75 -7.36
C SER A 65 17.05 -2.65 -8.68
N GLY A 66 16.29 -1.56 -8.87
CA GLY A 66 15.56 -1.28 -10.12
C GLY A 66 14.21 -1.99 -10.30
N ALA A 67 13.68 -2.65 -9.27
CA ALA A 67 12.29 -3.11 -9.28
C ALA A 67 11.34 -1.91 -9.26
N ASP A 68 10.28 -1.96 -10.08
CA ASP A 68 9.20 -0.97 -10.03
C ASP A 68 8.49 -1.06 -8.66
N ASP A 69 8.33 0.07 -7.98
CA ASP A 69 7.65 0.17 -6.68
C ASP A 69 6.24 -0.44 -6.73
N SER A 70 5.57 -0.37 -7.88
CA SER A 70 4.26 -0.98 -8.10
C SER A 70 4.32 -2.51 -7.99
N TRP A 71 5.36 -3.14 -8.53
CA TRP A 71 5.52 -4.60 -8.51
C TRP A 71 5.83 -5.13 -7.11
N GLU A 72 6.71 -4.46 -6.37
CA GLU A 72 7.02 -4.82 -4.98
C GLU A 72 5.81 -4.65 -4.05
N TYR A 73 5.02 -3.60 -4.27
CA TYR A 73 3.78 -3.37 -3.53
C TYR A 73 2.73 -4.47 -3.76
N TRP A 74 2.40 -4.74 -5.02
CA TRP A 74 1.39 -5.75 -5.37
C TRP A 74 1.86 -7.16 -5.06
N GLY A 75 3.15 -7.47 -5.24
CA GLY A 75 3.72 -8.76 -4.90
C GLY A 75 3.52 -9.13 -3.43
N LEU A 76 3.77 -8.19 -2.52
CA LEU A 76 3.58 -8.42 -1.08
C LEU A 76 2.11 -8.54 -0.68
N LEU A 77 1.24 -7.67 -1.20
CA LEU A 77 -0.19 -7.77 -0.94
C LEU A 77 -0.78 -9.08 -1.44
N CYS A 78 -0.40 -9.51 -2.65
CA CYS A 78 -0.82 -10.79 -3.21
C CYS A 78 -0.27 -11.98 -2.41
N ALA A 79 0.99 -11.93 -1.96
CA ALA A 79 1.59 -12.99 -1.15
C ALA A 79 0.96 -13.13 0.25
N ALA A 80 0.39 -12.05 0.79
CA ALA A 80 -0.33 -12.08 2.06
C ALA A 80 -1.73 -12.69 1.95
N MET A 81 -2.30 -12.79 0.75
CA MET A 81 -3.57 -13.49 0.52
C MET A 81 -3.31 -15.01 0.45
N PRO A 82 -4.16 -15.85 1.06
CA PRO A 82 -4.06 -17.30 0.86
C PRO A 82 -4.25 -17.63 -0.63
N PRO A 83 -3.57 -18.66 -1.15
CA PRO A 83 -3.75 -19.08 -2.53
C PRO A 83 -5.23 -19.39 -2.76
N MET A 84 -5.84 -18.68 -3.70
CA MET A 84 -7.22 -18.91 -4.08
C MET A 84 -7.29 -20.13 -5.01
N THR A 85 -8.28 -20.99 -4.80
CA THR A 85 -8.60 -22.04 -5.77
C THR A 85 -9.17 -21.43 -7.05
N GLU A 86 -9.16 -22.18 -8.15
CA GLU A 86 -9.73 -21.73 -9.43
C GLU A 86 -11.21 -21.32 -9.30
N ASP A 87 -11.99 -22.06 -8.51
CA ASP A 87 -13.39 -21.74 -8.21
C ASP A 87 -13.55 -20.42 -7.42
N GLN A 88 -12.66 -20.17 -6.46
CA GLN A 88 -12.67 -18.92 -5.69
C GLN A 88 -12.33 -17.73 -6.60
N ILE A 89 -11.38 -17.88 -7.51
CA ILE A 89 -11.03 -16.85 -8.50
C ILE A 89 -12.22 -16.56 -9.41
N ALA A 90 -12.88 -17.61 -9.93
CA ALA A 90 -14.06 -17.46 -10.77
C ALA A 90 -15.24 -16.76 -10.04
N THR A 91 -15.40 -17.07 -8.75
CA THR A 91 -16.41 -16.43 -7.91
C THR A 91 -16.13 -14.95 -7.72
N VAL A 92 -14.90 -14.58 -7.34
CA VAL A 92 -14.50 -13.17 -7.18
C VAL A 92 -14.64 -12.40 -8.48
N ALA A 93 -14.21 -12.97 -9.61
CA ALA A 93 -14.38 -12.34 -10.93
C ALA A 93 -15.87 -12.09 -11.28
N THR A 94 -16.78 -12.94 -10.80
CA THR A 94 -18.22 -12.75 -10.97
C THR A 94 -18.74 -11.62 -10.09
N VAL A 95 -18.29 -11.53 -8.84
CA VAL A 95 -18.63 -10.43 -7.92
C VAL A 95 -18.11 -9.08 -8.46
N LEU A 96 -16.85 -9.01 -8.90
CA LEU A 96 -16.26 -7.78 -9.43
C LEU A 96 -17.00 -7.28 -10.69
N ARG A 97 -17.32 -8.18 -11.65
CA ARG A 97 -18.16 -7.83 -12.80
C ARG A 97 -19.55 -7.34 -12.41
N ARG A 98 -20.11 -7.89 -11.33
CA ARG A 98 -21.39 -7.43 -10.81
C ARG A 98 -21.27 -6.02 -10.21
N ILE A 99 -20.24 -5.75 -9.42
CA ILE A 99 -20.00 -4.43 -8.83
C ILE A 99 -19.85 -3.39 -9.95
N ASP A 100 -19.01 -3.66 -10.94
CA ASP A 100 -18.80 -2.78 -12.11
C ASP A 100 -20.12 -2.46 -12.84
N LYS A 101 -20.96 -3.48 -13.10
CA LYS A 101 -22.26 -3.30 -13.76
C LYS A 101 -23.24 -2.42 -12.96
N HIS A 102 -23.13 -2.39 -11.63
CA HIS A 102 -24.00 -1.60 -10.75
C HIS A 102 -23.35 -0.32 -10.24
N HIS A 103 -22.09 -0.06 -10.61
CA HIS A 103 -21.40 1.17 -10.27
C HIS A 103 -22.11 2.34 -10.94
N HIS A 104 -22.64 3.28 -10.16
CA HIS A 104 -23.27 4.47 -10.71
C HIS A 104 -22.18 5.52 -11.03
N PRO A 105 -22.25 6.23 -12.16
CA PRO A 105 -21.25 7.25 -12.50
C PRO A 105 -21.10 8.36 -11.45
N ALA A 106 -22.13 8.61 -10.66
CA ALA A 106 -22.10 9.57 -9.56
C ALA A 106 -21.30 9.10 -8.32
N ASP A 107 -20.98 7.80 -8.25
CA ASP A 107 -20.16 7.22 -7.18
C ASP A 107 -18.66 7.31 -7.50
N ASP A 108 -18.29 7.76 -8.72
CA ASP A 108 -16.90 7.97 -9.11
C ASP A 108 -16.34 9.22 -8.39
N PRO A 109 -15.29 9.08 -7.54
CA PRO A 109 -14.69 10.22 -6.85
C PRO A 109 -14.04 11.24 -7.81
N ALA A 110 -13.85 10.89 -9.09
CA ALA A 110 -13.35 11.79 -10.14
C ALA A 110 -14.46 12.45 -10.98
N ALA A 111 -15.74 12.16 -10.75
CA ALA A 111 -16.84 12.78 -11.48
C ALA A 111 -16.96 14.27 -11.14
N GLU A 112 -16.82 15.14 -12.15
CA GLU A 112 -17.02 16.58 -12.00
C GLU A 112 -18.48 16.88 -11.56
N PRO A 113 -18.71 17.74 -10.56
CA PRO A 113 -20.06 18.06 -10.12
C PRO A 113 -20.86 18.73 -11.27
N PRO A 114 -22.18 18.50 -11.34
CA PRO A 114 -22.99 19.06 -12.42
C PRO A 114 -22.89 20.59 -12.43
N ARG A 115 -22.54 21.15 -13.59
CA ARG A 115 -22.50 22.60 -13.81
C ARG A 115 -23.89 23.18 -13.57
N ALA A 116 -24.04 24.01 -12.54
CA ALA A 116 -25.26 24.77 -12.31
C ALA A 116 -25.53 25.70 -13.50
N ALA A 117 -26.74 25.61 -14.06
CA ALA A 117 -27.23 26.41 -15.18
C ALA A 117 -27.62 27.83 -14.73
#